data_AF-A0A3B9FI36-F1
#
_entry.id   AF-A0A3B9FI36-F1
#
_cell.length_a   1.000
_cell.length_b   1.000
_cell.length_c   1.000
_cell.angle_alpha   90.00
_cell.angle_beta   90.00
_cell.angle_gamma   90.00
#
_symmetry.space_group_name_H-M   'P 1'
#
loop_
_entity.id
_entity.type
_entity.pdbx_description
1 polymer ?
#
loop_
_entity_poly.entity_id
_entity_poly.type
_entity_poly.pdbx_seq_one_letter_code
_entity_poly.pdbx_strand_id
1 'polypeptide(L)'
;SLARDKIHADLRVACGGRIAEELIFGNDKVTTGASSDIRMVTDMARRMVTEWGMSDKLGFLAYSADEQEVFLGRSVSQQKNVADATASTIDNEVRRIV
;
A
#
# COMPACT_ATOMS: atom_id res chain seq x y z
N SER A 1 4.96 10.21 -14.14
CA SER A 1 3.64 9.56 -14.10
C SER A 1 3.85 8.06 -14.13
N LEU A 2 3.18 7.30 -13.27
CA LEU A 2 3.25 5.83 -13.22
C LEU A 2 1.93 5.25 -13.73
N ALA A 3 2.00 4.34 -14.69
CA ALA A 3 0.83 3.61 -15.17
C ALA A 3 0.54 2.41 -14.25
N ARG A 4 -0.73 1.97 -14.22
CA ARG A 4 -1.19 0.87 -13.34
C ARG A 4 -0.40 -0.42 -13.57
N ASP A 5 -0.10 -0.75 -14.81
CA ASP A 5 0.69 -1.92 -15.19
C ASP A 5 2.14 -1.84 -14.67
N LYS A 6 2.75 -0.65 -14.72
CA LYS A 6 4.09 -0.41 -14.16
C LYS A 6 4.12 -0.58 -12.65
N ILE A 7 3.12 -0.05 -11.93
CA ILE A 7 3.00 -0.25 -10.48
C ILE A 7 2.86 -1.74 -10.15
N HIS A 8 2.01 -2.48 -10.87
CA HIS A 8 1.90 -3.92 -10.68
C HIS A 8 3.22 -4.66 -10.98
N ALA A 9 3.99 -4.23 -11.98
CA ALA A 9 5.31 -4.80 -12.25
C ALA A 9 6.27 -4.54 -11.08
N ASP A 10 6.28 -3.33 -10.52
CA ASP A 10 7.15 -2.97 -9.40
C ASP A 10 6.77 -3.74 -8.12
N LEU A 11 5.46 -3.93 -7.85
CA LEU A 11 4.98 -4.79 -6.77
C LEU A 11 5.49 -6.24 -6.93
N ARG A 12 5.39 -6.82 -8.13
CA ARG A 12 5.86 -8.19 -8.39
C ARG A 12 7.36 -8.34 -8.15
N VAL A 13 8.16 -7.37 -8.58
CA VAL A 13 9.61 -7.37 -8.36
C VAL A 13 9.91 -7.34 -6.86
N ALA A 14 9.27 -6.44 -6.10
CA ALA A 14 9.47 -6.32 -4.65
C ALA A 14 9.06 -7.61 -3.91
N CYS A 15 7.94 -8.26 -4.27
CA CYS A 15 7.54 -9.53 -3.68
C CYS A 15 8.47 -10.71 -4.03
N GLY A 16 9.23 -10.60 -5.13
CA GLY A 16 10.00 -11.69 -5.70
C GLY A 16 11.06 -12.28 -4.75
N GLY A 17 11.74 -11.44 -3.96
CA GLY A 17 12.76 -11.91 -3.01
C GLY A 17 12.18 -12.81 -1.93
N ARG A 18 11.10 -12.37 -1.28
CA ARG A 18 10.38 -13.11 -0.24
C ARG A 18 9.77 -14.42 -0.77
N ILE A 19 9.21 -14.38 -1.97
CA ILE A 19 8.64 -15.56 -2.64
C ILE A 19 9.74 -16.56 -2.97
N ALA A 20 10.86 -16.11 -3.55
CA ALA A 20 11.98 -16.97 -3.90
C ALA A 20 12.60 -17.64 -2.66
N GLU A 21 12.77 -16.88 -1.58
CA GLU A 21 13.27 -17.40 -0.31
C GLU A 21 12.38 -18.51 0.24
N GLU A 22 11.06 -18.29 0.28
CA GLU A 22 10.10 -19.29 0.75
C GLU A 22 10.07 -20.53 -0.15
N LEU A 23 10.12 -20.36 -1.47
CA LEU A 23 10.11 -21.47 -2.43
C LEU A 23 11.37 -22.33 -2.35
N ILE A 24 12.54 -21.71 -2.11
CA ILE A 24 13.83 -22.41 -2.12
C ILE A 24 14.16 -23.01 -0.75
N PHE A 25 13.91 -22.27 0.33
CA PHE A 25 14.35 -22.65 1.68
C PHE A 25 13.20 -23.12 2.59
N GLY A 26 11.95 -22.94 2.18
CA GLY A 26 10.77 -23.26 2.96
C GLY A 26 10.35 -22.15 3.94
N ASN A 27 9.11 -22.22 4.42
CA ASN A 27 8.50 -21.17 5.25
C ASN A 27 9.25 -20.92 6.57
N ASP A 28 9.79 -21.97 7.21
CA ASP A 28 10.54 -21.85 8.46
C ASP A 28 11.90 -21.14 8.33
N LYS A 29 12.35 -20.92 7.09
CA LYS A 29 13.65 -20.31 6.77
C LYS A 29 13.55 -18.92 6.17
N VAL A 30 12.35 -18.38 6.07
CA VAL A 30 12.11 -16.98 5.73
C VAL A 30 12.85 -16.07 6.71
N THR A 31 13.55 -15.07 6.20
CA THR A 31 14.28 -14.10 7.01
C THR A 31 13.55 -12.74 7.10
N THR A 32 14.05 -11.87 7.95
CA THR A 32 13.63 -10.47 8.05
C THR A 32 14.20 -9.59 6.93
N GLY A 33 14.97 -10.15 6.00
CA GLY A 33 15.66 -9.44 4.93
C GLY A 33 14.71 -8.70 3.99
N ALA A 34 13.52 -9.26 3.71
CA ALA A 34 12.51 -8.64 2.83
C ALA A 34 11.71 -7.49 3.49
N SER A 35 12.13 -6.99 4.66
CA SER A 35 11.37 -5.97 5.40
C SER A 35 11.19 -4.65 4.63
N SER A 36 12.18 -4.24 3.83
CA SER A 36 12.08 -3.06 2.97
C SER A 36 11.04 -3.26 1.87
N ASP A 37 11.05 -4.43 1.24
CA ASP A 37 10.15 -4.77 0.14
C ASP A 37 8.71 -4.85 0.63
N ILE A 38 8.47 -5.46 1.80
CA ILE A 38 7.16 -5.52 2.44
C ILE A 38 6.61 -4.10 2.70
N ARG A 39 7.45 -3.19 3.22
CA ARG A 39 7.05 -1.79 3.45
C ARG A 39 6.69 -1.09 2.14
N MET A 40 7.53 -1.25 1.11
CA MET A 40 7.31 -0.67 -0.21
C MET A 40 6.02 -1.18 -0.85
N VAL A 41 5.79 -2.50 -0.83
CA VAL A 41 4.59 -3.16 -1.36
C VAL A 41 3.34 -2.66 -0.64
N THR A 42 3.38 -2.61 0.69
CA THR A 42 2.24 -2.16 1.51
C THR A 42 1.89 -0.69 1.24
N ASP A 43 2.89 0.19 1.23
CA ASP A 43 2.70 1.62 0.97
C ASP A 43 2.15 1.85 -0.43
N MET A 44 2.77 1.24 -1.44
CA MET A 44 2.35 1.40 -2.83
C MET A 44 0.94 0.86 -3.08
N ALA A 45 0.60 -0.31 -2.54
CA ALA A 45 -0.75 -0.85 -2.64
C ALA A 45 -1.78 0.04 -1.91
N ARG A 46 -1.42 0.61 -0.75
CA ARG A 46 -2.28 1.57 -0.04
C ARG A 46 -2.52 2.82 -0.90
N ARG A 47 -1.48 3.42 -1.49
CA ARG A 47 -1.61 4.58 -2.39
C ARG A 47 -2.45 4.32 -3.63
N MET A 48 -2.31 3.12 -4.23
CA MET A 48 -3.19 2.69 -5.32
C MET A 48 -4.67 2.80 -4.94
N VAL A 49 -5.00 2.40 -3.71
CA VAL A 49 -6.39 2.40 -3.22
C VAL A 49 -6.83 3.78 -2.75
N THR A 50 -6.00 4.49 -1.98
CA THR A 50 -6.42 5.69 -1.23
C THR A 50 -6.05 7.01 -1.90
N GLU A 51 -5.07 7.05 -2.80
CA GLU A 51 -4.61 8.30 -3.43
C GLU A 51 -4.89 8.32 -4.94
N TRP A 52 -4.66 7.20 -5.61
CA TRP A 52 -4.71 7.14 -7.08
C TRP A 52 -6.05 6.62 -7.61
N GLY A 53 -6.99 6.27 -6.74
CA GLY A 53 -8.33 5.82 -7.12
C GLY A 53 -8.32 4.56 -7.99
N MET A 54 -7.36 3.66 -7.77
CA MET A 54 -7.17 2.45 -8.56
C MET A 54 -7.92 1.23 -8.01
N SER A 55 -8.84 1.40 -7.06
CA SER A 55 -9.78 0.36 -6.64
C SER A 55 -11.12 0.50 -7.38
N ASP A 56 -11.60 -0.58 -7.99
CA ASP A 56 -12.90 -0.57 -8.67
C ASP A 56 -14.08 -0.46 -7.67
N LYS A 57 -13.89 -0.87 -6.41
CA LYS A 57 -14.92 -0.79 -5.36
C LYS A 57 -15.07 0.61 -4.78
N LEU A 58 -13.95 1.30 -4.60
CA LEU A 58 -13.92 2.66 -4.04
C LEU A 58 -14.01 3.73 -5.15
N GLY A 59 -13.58 3.40 -6.37
CA GLY A 59 -13.62 4.27 -7.51
C GLY A 59 -12.53 5.35 -7.50
N PHE A 60 -12.66 6.30 -8.41
CA PHE A 60 -11.68 7.36 -8.65
C PHE A 60 -11.83 8.52 -7.64
N LEU A 61 -11.48 8.25 -6.38
CA LEU A 61 -11.55 9.22 -5.27
C LEU A 61 -10.30 9.12 -4.39
N ALA A 62 -9.89 10.26 -3.84
CA ALA A 62 -8.84 10.33 -2.83
C ALA A 62 -9.44 10.20 -1.42
N TYR A 63 -9.00 9.17 -0.69
CA TYR A 63 -9.38 8.84 0.68
C TYR A 63 -8.35 9.30 1.71
N SER A 64 -7.08 9.42 1.31
CA SER A 64 -6.05 10.07 2.13
C SER A 64 -6.14 11.59 1.96
N ALA A 65 -6.03 12.34 3.06
CA ALA A 65 -5.66 13.75 2.99
C ALA A 65 -4.14 13.80 2.83
N ASP A 66 -3.62 14.61 1.91
CA ASP A 66 -2.18 14.86 1.82
C ASP A 66 -1.66 15.28 3.20
N GLU A 67 -0.76 14.50 3.80
CA GLU A 67 0.00 14.88 5.00
C GLU A 67 1.06 15.97 4.70
N GLN A 68 1.03 16.57 3.50
CA GLN A 68 1.99 17.56 3.03
C GLN A 68 1.61 19.02 3.35
N GLU A 69 0.95 19.30 4.47
CA GLU A 69 1.03 20.65 5.07
C GLU A 69 2.00 20.67 6.25
N VAL A 70 3.27 20.90 5.94
CA VAL A 70 4.26 21.38 6.92
C VAL A 70 3.91 22.83 7.24
N PHE A 71 2.91 23.05 8.09
CA PHE A 71 2.58 24.39 8.59
C PHE A 71 3.22 24.61 9.96
N LEU A 72 4.00 25.70 10.06
CA LEU A 72 4.71 26.15 11.25
C LEU A 72 3.78 26.23 12.47
N GLY A 73 3.88 25.25 13.37
CA GLY A 73 3.48 25.43 14.77
C GLY A 73 2.04 25.12 15.16
N ARG A 74 1.38 24.12 14.56
CA ARG A 74 0.37 23.27 15.24
C ARG A 74 -0.03 22.16 14.25
N SER A 75 0.56 20.98 14.37
CA SER A 75 0.10 19.80 13.65
C SER A 75 -1.27 19.40 14.20
N VAL A 76 -2.33 19.95 13.62
CA VAL A 76 -3.66 19.36 13.71
C VAL A 76 -3.67 18.29 12.65
N SER A 77 -3.45 17.04 13.06
CA SER A 77 -3.74 15.88 12.22
C SER A 77 -5.21 15.93 11.84
N GLN A 78 -5.53 16.51 10.68
CA GLN A 78 -6.80 16.26 10.02
C GLN A 78 -6.76 14.83 9.49
N GLN A 79 -6.84 13.86 10.39
CA GLN A 79 -7.40 12.58 10.02
C GLN A 79 -8.84 12.88 9.60
N LYS A 80 -9.09 12.92 8.28
CA LYS A 80 -10.46 12.76 7.80
C LYS A 80 -10.96 11.48 8.44
N ASN A 81 -12.03 11.58 9.21
CA ASN A 81 -12.71 10.43 9.80
C ASN A 81 -13.29 9.60 8.66
N VAL A 82 -12.47 8.74 8.06
CA VAL A 82 -12.92 7.71 7.15
C VAL A 82 -13.83 6.81 7.97
N ALA A 83 -15.08 6.64 7.55
CA ALA A 83 -16.00 5.75 8.24
C ALA A 83 -15.39 4.34 8.34
N ASP A 84 -15.63 3.64 9.46
CA ASP A 84 -15.05 2.30 9.71
C ASP A 84 -15.30 1.32 8.56
N ALA A 85 -16.48 1.40 7.93
CA ALA A 85 -16.82 0.58 6.77
C ALA A 85 -15.91 0.87 5.56
N THR A 86 -15.55 2.12 5.33
CA THR A 86 -14.63 2.52 4.26
C THR A 86 -13.20 2.12 4.59
N ALA A 87 -12.76 2.28 5.85
CA ALA A 87 -11.43 1.84 6.29
C ALA A 87 -11.25 0.32 6.12
N SER A 88 -12.27 -0.46 6.51
CA SER A 88 -12.31 -1.90 6.28
C SER A 88 -12.25 -2.25 4.78
N THR A 89 -12.97 -1.49 3.95
CA THR A 89 -12.93 -1.69 2.49
C THR A 89 -11.55 -1.39 1.92
N ILE A 90 -10.89 -0.32 2.37
CA ILE A 90 -9.51 0.01 1.98
C ILE A 90 -8.57 -1.14 2.33
N ASP A 91 -8.61 -1.62 3.57
CA ASP A 91 -7.72 -2.69 4.02
C ASP A 91 -7.96 -4.01 3.25
N ASN A 92 -9.22 -4.29 2.87
CA ASN A 92 -9.56 -5.43 2.02
C ASN A 92 -9.03 -5.27 0.59
N GLU A 93 -9.09 -4.07 0.03
CA GLU A 93 -8.58 -3.81 -1.32
C GLU A 93 -7.04 -3.83 -1.37
N VAL A 94 -6.36 -3.33 -0.33
CA VAL A 94 -4.90 -3.44 -0.20
C VAL A 94 -4.47 -4.91 -0.14
N ARG A 95 -5.14 -5.72 0.70
CA ARG A 95 -4.89 -7.18 0.77
C ARG A 95 -5.22 -7.93 -0.52
N ARG A 96 -6.09 -7.39 -1.39
CA ARG A 96 -6.42 -8.00 -2.68
C ARG A 96 -5.34 -7.74 -3.73
N ILE A 97 -4.63 -6.61 -3.62
CA ILE A 97 -3.60 -6.21 -4.57
C ILE A 97 -2.30 -7.00 -4.35
N VAL A 98 -1.97 -7.27 -3.07
CA VAL A 98 -0.77 -8.00 -2.63
C VAL A 98 -1.05 -9.49 -2.61
#